data_AF-A0A2W4LUV5-F1
#
_entry.id   AF-A0A2W4LUV5-F1
#
_cell.length_a   1.000
_cell.length_b   1.000
_cell.length_c   1.000
_cell.angle_alpha   90.00
_cell.angle_beta   90.00
_cell.angle_gamma   90.00
#
_symmetry.space_group_name_H-M   'P 1'
#
loop_
_entity.id
_entity.type
_entity.pdbx_description
1 polymer ?
#
loop_
_entity_poly.entity_id
_entity_poly.type
_entity_poly.pdbx_seq_one_letter_code
_entity_poly.pdbx_strand_id
1 'polypeptide(L)'
;MPILQRLSDLRYSRAVERYTRGLSRLNAARSGAAPTTAAVVARAAQEAEADVQAGTAVASPPPPVERSVALEALGAVAEGVQTMIAAEMALSAPFGKIPFPTFPALRVWDLDVGLPHAHNHPPNVVPPSPVPIPLPSMGPVIPIPILSGASTVLINGQPAARCGDLGLAIFCGGYFPMFEVFFGSANVWIEGARAARVAIDMTKHCTFSAPRPSDPPLGPMIGTTLPPGSPNVQIGGVPMPSLFSLAVAQALKAVFKGAGAVLRRATARSYVDRLLRRGALVLDSAGAPPGWTNAMLADLHRIAATRTGRQVLRRIERSGRSVRMIPYHGYFPTPHGPVWSPHNAWAAPTNTGGLMDMATGRAGPGCDAVVAHNPAHWANHPSGGVPGAPQRTTSDGILLHEMNHAANATEGRMRGQGVTNAHDWDQRWNNFEEYDTVAKENGYRQERGLPTRRDYTSPFP
;
A
#
# COMPACT_ATOMS: atom_id res chain seq x y z
N MET A 1 -44.94 -25.41 -11.66
CA MET A 1 -43.70 -25.04 -10.95
C MET A 1 -43.19 -25.97 -9.82
N PRO A 2 -43.72 -27.19 -9.52
CA PRO A 2 -43.20 -27.98 -8.38
C PRO A 2 -42.01 -28.92 -8.69
N ILE A 3 -41.74 -29.22 -9.96
CA ILE A 3 -40.69 -30.18 -10.36
C ILE A 3 -39.29 -29.57 -10.33
N LEU A 4 -39.13 -28.32 -10.76
CA LEU A 4 -37.82 -27.65 -10.80
C LEU A 4 -37.29 -27.31 -9.39
N GLN A 5 -38.17 -26.98 -8.45
CA GLN A 5 -37.82 -26.72 -7.04
C GLN A 5 -37.44 -28.02 -6.31
N ARG A 6 -38.14 -29.14 -6.58
CA ARG A 6 -37.71 -30.46 -6.10
C ARG A 6 -36.36 -30.89 -6.68
N LEU A 7 -36.08 -30.57 -7.94
CA LEU A 7 -34.80 -30.90 -8.58
C LEU A 7 -33.64 -30.04 -8.09
N SER A 8 -33.87 -28.76 -7.76
CA SER A 8 -32.85 -27.91 -7.11
C SER A 8 -32.56 -28.38 -5.70
N ASP A 9 -33.59 -28.74 -4.92
CA ASP A 9 -33.43 -29.21 -3.54
C ASP A 9 -32.76 -30.59 -3.50
N LEU A 10 -33.04 -31.48 -4.47
CA LEU A 10 -32.37 -32.77 -4.61
C LEU A 10 -30.90 -32.64 -5.05
N ARG A 11 -30.56 -31.64 -5.88
CA ARG A 11 -29.17 -31.38 -6.28
C ARG A 11 -28.37 -30.73 -5.15
N TYR A 12 -28.98 -29.79 -4.42
CA TYR A 12 -28.35 -29.12 -3.29
C TYR A 12 -28.13 -30.08 -2.11
N SER A 13 -29.15 -30.87 -1.75
CA SER A 13 -29.02 -31.89 -0.69
C SER A 13 -27.97 -32.95 -1.02
N ARG A 14 -27.91 -33.45 -2.27
CA ARG A 14 -26.87 -34.40 -2.69
C ARG A 14 -25.46 -33.80 -2.72
N ALA A 15 -25.32 -32.51 -3.04
CA ALA A 15 -24.04 -31.82 -3.01
C ALA A 15 -23.56 -31.60 -1.56
N VAL A 16 -24.45 -31.14 -0.69
CA VAL A 16 -24.19 -31.00 0.75
C VAL A 16 -23.82 -32.35 1.36
N GLU A 17 -24.57 -33.40 1.07
CA GLU A 17 -24.35 -34.75 1.62
C GLU A 17 -23.08 -35.43 1.07
N ARG A 18 -22.64 -35.11 -0.15
CA ARG A 18 -21.32 -35.51 -0.67
C ARG A 18 -20.20 -34.74 0.01
N TYR A 19 -20.41 -33.45 0.26
CA TYR A 19 -19.44 -32.59 0.94
C TYR A 19 -19.28 -32.98 2.41
N THR A 20 -20.37 -33.21 3.16
CA THR A 20 -20.30 -33.72 4.54
C THR A 20 -19.74 -35.13 4.60
N ARG A 21 -20.06 -36.05 3.67
CA ARG A 21 -19.39 -37.36 3.61
C ARG A 21 -17.91 -37.25 3.29
N GLY A 22 -17.51 -36.32 2.42
CA GLY A 22 -16.11 -36.01 2.14
C GLY A 22 -15.38 -35.49 3.38
N LEU A 23 -15.97 -34.51 4.08
CA LEU A 23 -15.44 -33.97 5.33
C LEU A 23 -15.39 -35.01 6.44
N SER A 24 -16.43 -35.81 6.62
CA SER A 24 -16.48 -36.86 7.65
C SER A 24 -15.46 -37.97 7.37
N ARG A 25 -15.17 -38.31 6.11
CA ARG A 25 -14.09 -39.24 5.74
C ARG A 25 -12.70 -38.64 5.99
N LEU A 26 -12.51 -37.37 5.66
CA LEU A 26 -11.27 -36.62 5.95
C LEU A 26 -11.05 -36.46 7.45
N ASN A 27 -12.11 -36.21 8.22
CA ASN A 27 -12.07 -36.07 9.67
C ASN A 27 -11.92 -37.43 10.36
N ALA A 28 -12.53 -38.50 9.86
CA ALA A 28 -12.33 -39.87 10.37
C ALA A 28 -10.90 -40.38 10.11
N ALA A 29 -10.32 -40.00 8.97
CA ALA A 29 -8.91 -40.25 8.67
C ALA A 29 -7.95 -39.40 9.55
N ARG A 30 -8.43 -38.27 10.09
CA ARG A 30 -7.68 -37.39 11.01
C ARG A 30 -7.88 -37.73 12.49
N SER A 31 -9.02 -38.28 12.90
CA SER A 31 -9.32 -38.63 14.29
C SER A 31 -8.55 -39.85 14.81
N GLY A 32 -7.89 -40.60 13.92
CA GLY A 32 -6.91 -41.64 14.28
C GLY A 32 -5.48 -41.12 14.47
N ALA A 33 -5.22 -39.82 14.22
CA ALA A 33 -3.91 -39.20 14.34
C ALA A 33 -3.93 -38.12 15.44
N ALA A 34 -3.10 -38.31 16.46
CA ALA A 34 -2.82 -37.30 17.48
C ALA A 34 -2.21 -36.03 16.83
N PRO A 35 -2.30 -34.86 17.49
CA PRO A 35 -2.47 -33.59 16.83
C PRO A 35 -1.17 -33.08 16.21
N THR A 36 -1.36 -32.17 15.26
CA THR A 36 -0.54 -30.99 14.92
C THR A 36 -0.27 -30.91 13.43
N THR A 37 -0.19 -29.67 12.98
CA THR A 37 0.34 -29.20 11.70
C THR A 37 1.65 -29.91 11.29
N ALA A 38 2.40 -30.47 12.25
CA ALA A 38 3.56 -31.34 12.00
C ALA A 38 3.20 -32.64 11.27
N ALA A 39 2.01 -33.22 11.47
CA ALA A 39 1.57 -34.42 10.75
C ALA A 39 1.19 -34.13 9.28
N VAL A 40 0.69 -32.92 8.99
CA VAL A 40 0.39 -32.49 7.61
C VAL A 40 1.69 -32.17 6.86
N VAL A 41 2.66 -31.55 7.53
CA VAL A 41 4.02 -31.31 6.99
C VAL A 41 4.80 -32.62 6.86
N ALA A 42 4.70 -33.54 7.82
CA ALA A 42 5.31 -34.87 7.75
C ALA A 42 4.68 -35.74 6.67
N ARG A 43 3.37 -35.61 6.44
CA ARG A 43 2.69 -36.31 5.34
C ARG A 43 3.05 -35.74 3.97
N ALA A 44 3.17 -34.42 3.83
CA ALA A 44 3.69 -33.81 2.61
C ALA A 44 5.15 -34.21 2.33
N ALA A 45 5.95 -34.43 3.38
CA ALA A 45 7.29 -34.99 3.28
C ALA A 45 7.30 -36.49 2.91
N GLN A 46 6.37 -37.29 3.47
CA GLN A 46 6.22 -38.72 3.15
C GLN A 46 5.66 -38.97 1.74
N GLU A 47 4.73 -38.13 1.26
CA GLU A 47 4.20 -38.19 -0.11
C GLU A 47 5.28 -37.79 -1.13
N ALA A 48 6.22 -36.90 -0.77
CA ALA A 48 7.41 -36.61 -1.56
C ALA A 48 8.48 -37.73 -1.53
N GLU A 49 8.56 -38.52 -0.46
CA GLU A 49 9.40 -39.74 -0.38
C GLU A 49 8.82 -40.93 -1.17
N ALA A 50 7.49 -41.06 -1.21
CA ALA A 50 6.80 -42.14 -1.94
C ALA A 50 6.97 -42.05 -3.46
N ASP A 51 7.03 -40.83 -4.02
CA ASP A 51 7.36 -40.59 -5.43
C ASP A 51 8.82 -40.94 -5.78
N VAL A 52 9.70 -41.00 -4.78
CA VAL A 52 11.12 -41.39 -4.94
C VAL A 52 11.29 -42.92 -4.85
N GLN A 53 10.41 -43.63 -4.12
CA GLN A 53 10.51 -45.09 -3.90
C GLN A 53 9.81 -45.95 -4.96
N ALA A 54 9.13 -45.37 -5.96
CA ALA A 54 8.47 -46.13 -7.04
C ALA A 54 9.44 -46.70 -8.11
N GLY A 55 10.76 -46.57 -7.93
CA GLY A 55 11.78 -47.18 -8.78
C GLY A 55 12.50 -48.33 -8.09
N THR A 56 12.00 -49.56 -8.23
CA THR A 56 12.66 -50.77 -7.73
C THR A 56 13.95 -51.08 -8.50
N ALA A 57 15.11 -50.95 -7.86
CA ALA A 57 16.28 -51.80 -8.08
C ALA A 57 17.24 -51.73 -6.88
N VAL A 58 17.71 -52.91 -6.48
CA VAL A 58 18.57 -53.21 -5.33
C VAL A 58 19.86 -52.39 -5.34
N ALA A 59 20.09 -51.56 -4.31
CA ALA A 59 21.39 -50.97 -4.00
C ALA A 59 21.54 -50.66 -2.49
N SER A 60 22.78 -50.74 -2.01
CA SER A 60 23.34 -50.55 -0.66
C SER A 60 22.61 -49.61 0.31
N PRO A 61 22.76 -49.81 1.64
CA PRO A 61 22.10 -48.96 2.65
C PRO A 61 22.41 -47.47 2.37
N PRO A 62 21.39 -46.60 2.31
CA PRO A 62 21.61 -45.21 1.99
C PRO A 62 22.45 -44.56 3.11
N PRO A 63 23.36 -43.63 2.76
CA PRO A 63 24.00 -42.78 3.75
C PRO A 63 22.94 -42.01 4.55
N PRO A 64 23.25 -41.58 5.79
CA PRO A 64 22.30 -40.82 6.60
C PRO A 64 21.82 -39.60 5.80
N VAL A 65 20.51 -39.58 5.52
CA VAL A 65 19.85 -38.53 4.75
C VAL A 65 20.11 -37.20 5.45
N GLU A 66 20.96 -36.36 4.87
CA GLU A 66 21.07 -34.95 5.25
C GLU A 66 19.67 -34.35 5.17
N ARG A 67 19.08 -34.03 6.32
CA ARG A 67 17.81 -33.30 6.36
C ARG A 67 18.02 -32.02 5.58
N SER A 68 17.24 -31.81 4.52
CA SER A 68 17.40 -30.63 3.67
C SER A 68 17.33 -29.37 4.54
N VAL A 69 18.21 -28.40 4.30
CA VAL A 69 18.25 -27.09 5.00
C VAL A 69 16.86 -26.43 5.07
N ALA A 70 15.99 -26.69 4.09
CA ALA A 70 14.61 -26.22 4.07
C ALA A 70 13.72 -26.83 5.18
N LEU A 71 13.89 -28.12 5.50
CA LEU A 71 13.18 -28.81 6.59
C LEU A 71 13.61 -28.27 7.96
N GLU A 72 14.90 -28.02 8.15
CA GLU A 72 15.42 -27.41 9.38
C GLU A 72 14.95 -25.96 9.53
N ALA A 73 14.97 -25.19 8.44
CA ALA A 73 14.45 -23.81 8.44
C ALA A 73 12.94 -23.76 8.76
N LEU A 74 12.14 -24.67 8.19
CA LEU A 74 10.72 -24.76 8.49
C LEU A 74 10.46 -25.20 9.94
N GLY A 75 11.28 -26.12 10.47
CA GLY A 75 11.22 -26.54 11.87
C GLY A 75 11.50 -25.37 12.83
N ALA A 76 12.55 -24.60 12.57
CA ALA A 76 12.89 -23.42 13.35
C ALA A 76 11.80 -22.34 13.28
N VAL A 77 11.17 -22.13 12.12
CA VAL A 77 10.03 -21.22 11.97
C VAL A 77 8.84 -21.70 12.79
N ALA A 78 8.51 -22.99 12.75
CA ALA A 78 7.41 -23.56 13.51
C ALA A 78 7.64 -23.42 15.02
N GLU A 79 8.85 -23.70 15.51
CA GLU A 79 9.23 -23.51 16.91
C GLU A 79 9.15 -22.04 17.34
N GLY A 80 9.62 -21.13 16.48
CA GLY A 80 9.51 -19.69 16.71
C GLY A 80 8.05 -19.22 16.84
N VAL A 81 7.17 -19.69 15.94
CA VAL A 81 5.73 -19.39 16.01
C VAL A 81 5.11 -19.94 17.29
N GLN A 82 5.41 -21.18 17.69
CA GLN A 82 4.90 -21.75 18.93
C GLN A 82 5.39 -21.01 20.18
N THR A 83 6.66 -20.60 20.19
CA THR A 83 7.23 -19.80 21.29
C THR A 83 6.52 -18.46 21.42
N MET A 84 6.21 -17.80 20.30
CA MET A 84 5.48 -16.53 20.29
C MET A 84 4.02 -16.69 20.75
N ILE A 85 3.35 -17.78 20.33
CA ILE A 85 2.00 -18.11 20.82
C ILE A 85 2.04 -18.32 22.33
N ALA A 86 2.98 -19.11 22.85
CA ALA A 86 3.13 -19.36 24.28
C ALA A 86 3.40 -18.06 25.07
N ALA A 87 4.23 -17.17 24.53
CA ALA A 87 4.47 -15.85 25.10
C ALA A 87 3.19 -14.99 25.11
N GLU A 88 2.41 -15.00 24.04
CA GLU A 88 1.12 -14.29 23.99
C GLU A 88 0.12 -14.87 25.01
N MET A 89 0.03 -16.19 25.11
CA MET A 89 -0.79 -16.88 26.11
C MET A 89 -0.41 -16.42 27.53
N ALA A 90 0.88 -16.44 27.86
CA ALA A 90 1.39 -16.01 29.17
C ALA A 90 1.09 -14.53 29.45
N LEU A 91 1.30 -13.65 28.47
CA LEU A 91 1.01 -12.22 28.59
C LEU A 91 -0.49 -11.94 28.75
N SER A 92 -1.34 -12.76 28.15
CA SER A 92 -2.80 -12.64 28.25
C SER A 92 -3.43 -13.24 29.50
N ALA A 93 -2.68 -14.08 30.24
CA ALA A 93 -3.20 -14.81 31.40
C ALA A 93 -3.85 -13.91 32.49
N PRO A 94 -3.33 -12.70 32.80
CA PRO A 94 -3.99 -11.81 33.77
C PRO A 94 -5.38 -11.34 33.32
N PHE A 95 -5.57 -11.03 32.03
CA PHE A 95 -6.87 -10.65 31.47
C PHE A 95 -7.88 -11.79 31.53
N GLY A 96 -7.35 -13.00 31.56
CA GLY A 96 -8.13 -14.20 31.76
C GLY A 96 -8.83 -14.32 33.11
N LYS A 97 -8.28 -13.67 34.13
CA LYS A 97 -8.85 -13.67 35.49
C LYS A 97 -9.99 -12.67 35.66
N ILE A 98 -10.19 -11.79 34.69
CA ILE A 98 -11.27 -10.80 34.72
C ILE A 98 -12.60 -11.54 34.51
N PRO A 99 -13.54 -11.47 35.47
CA PRO A 99 -14.87 -12.05 35.30
C PRO A 99 -15.56 -11.45 34.08
N PHE A 100 -15.84 -12.27 33.08
CA PHE A 100 -16.49 -11.85 31.85
C PHE A 100 -17.50 -12.92 31.41
N PRO A 101 -18.72 -12.54 30.99
CA PRO A 101 -19.75 -13.50 30.64
C PRO A 101 -19.34 -14.39 29.46
N THR A 102 -19.95 -15.56 29.37
CA THR A 102 -19.74 -16.48 28.27
C THR A 102 -20.68 -16.16 27.11
N PHE A 103 -20.20 -16.29 25.88
CA PHE A 103 -20.99 -16.11 24.66
C PHE A 103 -20.87 -17.33 23.75
N PRO A 104 -21.86 -17.57 22.85
CA PRO A 104 -21.80 -18.68 21.90
C PRO A 104 -20.51 -18.66 21.09
N ALA A 105 -19.85 -19.81 21.00
CA ALA A 105 -18.66 -19.97 20.18
C ALA A 105 -19.00 -19.72 18.70
N LEU A 106 -18.13 -18.97 18.02
CA LEU A 106 -18.24 -18.73 16.59
C LEU A 106 -17.69 -19.92 15.80
N ARG A 107 -18.34 -20.23 14.68
CA ARG A 107 -17.97 -21.32 13.77
C ARG A 107 -17.81 -20.77 12.37
N VAL A 108 -17.09 -21.53 11.54
CA VAL A 108 -17.14 -21.31 10.10
C VAL A 108 -18.59 -21.46 9.62
N TRP A 109 -18.99 -20.57 8.70
CA TRP A 109 -20.34 -20.32 8.19
C TRP A 109 -21.29 -19.52 9.07
N ASP A 110 -20.93 -19.23 10.32
CA ASP A 110 -21.69 -18.23 11.09
C ASP A 110 -21.55 -16.85 10.41
N LEU A 111 -22.61 -16.04 10.54
CA LEU A 111 -22.73 -14.78 9.81
C LEU A 111 -22.08 -13.63 10.56
N ASP A 112 -21.61 -12.67 9.79
CA ASP A 112 -21.07 -11.40 10.24
C ASP A 112 -21.89 -10.23 9.67
N VAL A 113 -21.96 -9.15 10.45
CA VAL A 113 -22.50 -7.86 10.03
C VAL A 113 -21.56 -6.72 10.45
N GLY A 114 -21.09 -6.01 9.45
CA GLY A 114 -20.36 -4.76 9.53
C GLY A 114 -21.31 -3.58 9.57
N LEU A 115 -20.92 -2.56 10.35
CA LEU A 115 -21.55 -1.27 10.29
C LEU A 115 -21.46 -0.69 8.87
N PRO A 116 -22.49 0.05 8.42
CA PRO A 116 -22.48 0.66 7.10
C PRO A 116 -21.25 1.54 6.88
N HIS A 117 -20.48 1.25 5.84
CA HIS A 117 -19.37 2.07 5.39
C HIS A 117 -19.23 2.07 3.86
N ALA A 118 -18.50 3.04 3.32
CA ALA A 118 -18.27 3.18 1.88
C ALA A 118 -16.85 3.62 1.52
N HIS A 119 -16.48 3.45 0.25
CA HIS A 119 -15.21 3.81 -0.38
C HIS A 119 -15.45 3.81 -1.90
N ASN A 120 -14.53 4.40 -2.67
CA ASN A 120 -14.68 4.71 -4.08
C ASN A 120 -14.48 3.49 -5.00
N HIS A 121 -15.34 2.49 -4.85
CA HIS A 121 -15.49 1.40 -5.82
C HIS A 121 -16.94 0.88 -5.88
N PRO A 122 -17.35 0.25 -6.99
CA PRO A 122 -18.64 -0.43 -7.07
C PRO A 122 -18.81 -1.46 -5.93
N PRO A 123 -20.04 -1.70 -5.45
CA PRO A 123 -21.32 -1.07 -5.81
C PRO A 123 -21.56 0.28 -5.13
N ASN A 124 -20.64 0.77 -4.29
CA ASN A 124 -20.85 1.98 -3.49
C ASN A 124 -20.93 3.24 -4.35
N VAL A 125 -20.22 3.26 -5.48
CA VAL A 125 -20.31 4.31 -6.52
C VAL A 125 -20.84 3.69 -7.82
N VAL A 126 -22.17 3.64 -7.94
CA VAL A 126 -22.88 3.30 -9.18
C VAL A 126 -23.51 4.59 -9.73
N PRO A 127 -23.21 5.00 -10.97
CA PRO A 127 -23.89 6.13 -11.61
C PRO A 127 -25.42 5.93 -11.56
N PRO A 128 -26.22 6.96 -11.25
CA PRO A 128 -25.89 8.38 -11.30
C PRO A 128 -25.40 8.99 -9.97
N SER A 129 -25.22 8.21 -8.90
CA SER A 129 -24.92 8.78 -7.59
C SER A 129 -23.41 9.09 -7.45
N PRO A 130 -23.00 10.36 -7.33
CA PRO A 130 -21.60 10.73 -7.15
C PRO A 130 -21.11 10.52 -5.71
N VAL A 131 -22.01 10.15 -4.79
CA VAL A 131 -21.71 9.94 -3.37
C VAL A 131 -21.68 8.43 -3.07
N PRO A 132 -20.59 7.90 -2.47
CA PRO A 132 -20.53 6.51 -2.03
C PRO A 132 -21.66 6.19 -1.05
N ILE A 133 -22.51 5.21 -1.38
CA ILE A 133 -23.60 4.77 -0.52
C ILE A 133 -23.05 3.83 0.57
N PRO A 134 -23.20 4.13 1.87
CA PRO A 134 -22.82 3.22 2.94
C PRO A 134 -23.71 1.97 2.93
N LEU A 135 -23.09 0.80 2.75
CA LEU A 135 -23.79 -0.49 2.78
C LEU A 135 -23.33 -1.32 3.98
N PRO A 136 -24.24 -2.06 4.65
CA PRO A 136 -23.81 -3.02 5.65
C PRO A 136 -23.01 -4.12 4.97
N SER A 137 -21.89 -4.48 5.60
CA SER A 137 -21.02 -5.53 5.09
C SER A 137 -21.43 -6.84 5.74
N MET A 138 -22.00 -7.78 4.99
CA MET A 138 -22.52 -9.02 5.57
C MET A 138 -21.99 -10.24 4.84
N GLY A 139 -21.85 -11.33 5.59
CA GLY A 139 -21.68 -12.67 5.04
C GLY A 139 -20.96 -13.61 6.00
N PRO A 140 -20.63 -14.83 5.56
CA PRO A 140 -20.16 -15.87 6.46
C PRO A 140 -18.65 -15.76 6.74
N VAL A 141 -18.23 -16.24 7.91
CA VAL A 141 -16.85 -16.72 8.09
C VAL A 141 -16.64 -17.89 7.13
N ILE A 142 -15.60 -17.84 6.30
CA ILE A 142 -15.37 -18.87 5.27
C ILE A 142 -14.16 -19.74 5.62
N PRO A 143 -14.20 -21.04 5.29
CA PRO A 143 -13.03 -21.89 5.42
C PRO A 143 -12.03 -21.52 4.31
N ILE A 144 -10.82 -21.14 4.71
CA ILE A 144 -9.69 -20.98 3.79
C ILE A 144 -8.63 -21.95 4.28
N PRO A 145 -8.24 -22.98 3.49
CA PRO A 145 -7.23 -23.94 3.93
C PRO A 145 -6.03 -23.24 4.54
N ILE A 146 -5.63 -23.69 5.75
CA ILE A 146 -4.50 -23.17 6.54
C ILE A 146 -4.73 -21.79 7.18
N LEU A 147 -5.56 -20.93 6.59
CA LEU A 147 -5.69 -19.52 6.98
C LEU A 147 -6.96 -19.20 7.79
N SER A 148 -8.06 -19.90 7.59
CA SER A 148 -9.35 -19.58 8.22
C SER A 148 -10.13 -20.83 8.59
N GLY A 149 -10.53 -20.90 9.86
CA GLY A 149 -11.19 -22.04 10.48
C GLY A 149 -10.20 -23.03 11.10
N ALA A 150 -10.54 -23.53 12.28
CA ALA A 150 -9.75 -24.56 12.95
C ALA A 150 -9.71 -25.87 12.15
N SER A 151 -8.55 -26.50 12.08
CA SER A 151 -8.33 -27.74 11.32
C SER A 151 -8.71 -29.03 12.07
N THR A 152 -8.76 -28.97 13.40
CA THR A 152 -8.88 -30.12 14.33
C THR A 152 -9.97 -29.93 15.37
N VAL A 153 -10.35 -28.68 15.66
CA VAL A 153 -11.42 -28.38 16.62
C VAL A 153 -12.70 -28.08 15.86
N LEU A 154 -13.66 -29.00 15.97
CA LEU A 154 -15.00 -28.83 15.43
C LEU A 154 -15.97 -28.47 16.55
N ILE A 155 -16.83 -27.48 16.31
CA ILE A 155 -17.95 -27.12 17.16
C ILE A 155 -19.21 -27.39 16.36
N ASN A 156 -20.03 -28.34 16.84
CA ASN A 156 -21.23 -28.82 16.14
C ASN A 156 -20.96 -29.28 14.70
N GLY A 157 -19.87 -30.00 14.50
CA GLY A 157 -19.48 -30.55 13.19
C GLY A 157 -18.90 -29.53 12.21
N GLN A 158 -18.78 -28.26 12.60
CA GLN A 158 -18.16 -27.21 11.79
C GLN A 158 -16.81 -26.79 12.40
N PRO A 159 -15.81 -26.41 11.59
CA PRO A 159 -14.58 -25.81 12.09
C PRO A 159 -14.87 -24.64 13.05
N ALA A 160 -14.24 -24.63 14.22
CA ALA A 160 -14.32 -23.52 15.14
C ALA A 160 -13.66 -22.27 14.53
N ALA A 161 -14.26 -21.09 14.70
CA ALA A 161 -13.68 -19.85 14.26
C ALA A 161 -12.78 -19.23 15.35
N ARG A 162 -11.77 -18.50 14.93
CA ARG A 162 -10.69 -17.95 15.76
C ARG A 162 -10.40 -16.50 15.38
N CYS A 163 -9.76 -15.77 16.27
CA CYS A 163 -9.13 -14.49 15.96
C CYS A 163 -8.16 -14.65 14.77
N GLY A 164 -8.30 -13.81 13.76
CA GLY A 164 -7.56 -13.86 12.49
C GLY A 164 -8.23 -14.66 11.38
N ASP A 165 -9.29 -15.43 11.68
CA ASP A 165 -10.05 -16.13 10.65
C ASP A 165 -10.78 -15.11 9.74
N LEU A 166 -10.96 -15.48 8.47
CA LEU A 166 -11.45 -14.62 7.41
C LEU A 166 -12.85 -15.01 6.97
N GLY A 167 -13.64 -14.01 6.58
CA GLY A 167 -14.96 -14.20 6.02
C GLY A 167 -15.20 -13.39 4.75
N LEU A 168 -16.29 -13.70 4.06
CA LEU A 168 -16.73 -12.98 2.88
C LEU A 168 -17.84 -12.00 3.24
N ALA A 169 -17.58 -10.73 2.97
CA ALA A 169 -18.43 -9.59 3.25
C ALA A 169 -19.21 -9.18 1.98
N ILE A 170 -19.90 -10.14 1.35
CA ILE A 170 -20.49 -10.08 0.00
C ILE A 170 -21.29 -8.79 -0.24
N PHE A 171 -22.01 -8.31 0.78
CA PHE A 171 -22.90 -7.15 0.65
C PHE A 171 -22.21 -5.78 0.61
N CYS A 172 -20.92 -5.68 0.99
CA CYS A 172 -20.16 -4.45 0.68
C CYS A 172 -19.71 -4.41 -0.79
N GLY A 173 -19.84 -5.53 -1.52
CA GLY A 173 -19.66 -5.67 -2.97
C GLY A 173 -18.31 -5.21 -3.54
N GLY A 174 -17.31 -5.02 -2.69
CA GLY A 174 -16.00 -4.58 -3.11
C GLY A 174 -15.22 -5.61 -3.91
N TYR A 175 -14.14 -5.15 -4.55
CA TYR A 175 -13.22 -6.02 -5.28
C TYR A 175 -12.56 -7.10 -4.39
N PHE A 176 -12.46 -6.84 -3.08
CA PHE A 176 -11.96 -7.78 -2.06
C PHE A 176 -12.85 -7.71 -0.82
N PRO A 177 -14.06 -8.29 -0.85
CA PRO A 177 -15.04 -8.18 0.21
C PRO A 177 -14.67 -9.19 1.31
N MET A 178 -13.54 -8.98 1.99
CA MET A 178 -13.10 -9.83 3.09
C MET A 178 -13.16 -9.07 4.40
N PHE A 179 -13.65 -9.75 5.43
CA PHE A 179 -13.54 -9.33 6.81
C PHE A 179 -12.65 -10.30 7.58
N GLU A 180 -12.10 -9.83 8.69
CA GLU A 180 -11.28 -10.59 9.62
C GLU A 180 -11.96 -10.56 10.99
N VAL A 181 -12.01 -11.71 11.66
CA VAL A 181 -12.40 -11.78 13.07
C VAL A 181 -11.27 -11.21 13.91
N PHE A 182 -11.44 -9.98 14.39
CA PHE A 182 -10.32 -9.20 14.94
C PHE A 182 -10.07 -9.48 16.42
N PHE A 183 -11.12 -9.82 17.18
CA PHE A 183 -11.00 -10.21 18.57
C PHE A 183 -11.33 -11.70 18.79
N GLY A 184 -10.85 -12.22 19.91
CA GLY A 184 -11.27 -13.49 20.46
C GLY A 184 -11.11 -13.51 21.98
N SER A 185 -11.35 -14.66 22.58
CA SER A 185 -11.22 -14.86 24.03
C SER A 185 -9.80 -14.59 24.54
N ALA A 186 -9.70 -13.90 25.69
CA ALA A 186 -8.47 -13.82 26.47
C ALA A 186 -8.01 -15.20 27.01
N ASN A 187 -8.94 -16.15 27.19
CA ASN A 187 -8.75 -17.39 27.96
C ASN A 187 -8.76 -18.66 27.15
N VAL A 188 -9.55 -18.70 26.08
CA VAL A 188 -9.77 -19.91 25.31
C VAL A 188 -9.01 -19.82 24.01
N TRP A 189 -8.15 -20.80 23.79
CA TRP A 189 -7.27 -20.88 22.63
C TRP A 189 -7.63 -22.14 21.83
N ILE A 190 -7.70 -21.98 20.51
CA ILE A 190 -7.95 -23.05 19.55
C ILE A 190 -6.82 -22.97 18.54
N GLU A 191 -6.01 -24.03 18.48
CA GLU A 191 -4.89 -24.16 17.53
C GLU A 191 -3.93 -22.97 17.55
N GLY A 192 -3.63 -22.45 18.75
CA GLY A 192 -2.69 -21.34 18.92
C GLY A 192 -3.25 -19.95 18.59
N ALA A 193 -4.55 -19.84 18.28
CA ALA A 193 -5.25 -18.55 18.16
C ALA A 193 -6.42 -18.45 19.15
N ARG A 194 -6.85 -17.23 19.46
CA ARG A 194 -7.95 -16.98 20.40
C ARG A 194 -9.27 -17.49 19.82
N ALA A 195 -10.07 -18.21 20.59
CA ALA A 195 -11.38 -18.66 20.15
C ALA A 195 -12.35 -17.47 19.99
N ALA A 196 -13.06 -17.42 18.86
CA ALA A 196 -13.98 -16.33 18.56
C ALA A 196 -15.41 -16.64 19.03
N ARG A 197 -16.21 -15.58 19.21
CA ARG A 197 -17.56 -15.64 19.78
C ARG A 197 -18.51 -14.70 19.07
N VAL A 198 -19.77 -15.11 19.08
CA VAL A 198 -20.87 -14.31 18.54
C VAL A 198 -21.09 -13.02 19.34
N ALA A 199 -21.43 -11.96 18.62
CA ALA A 199 -21.87 -10.63 19.10
C ALA A 199 -20.83 -9.78 19.83
N ILE A 200 -19.87 -10.38 20.55
CA ILE A 200 -18.92 -9.64 21.38
C ILE A 200 -17.54 -9.46 20.74
N ASP A 201 -17.13 -10.37 19.86
CA ASP A 201 -15.84 -10.27 19.19
C ASP A 201 -15.99 -9.47 17.90
N MET A 202 -15.29 -8.34 17.83
CA MET A 202 -15.38 -7.43 16.70
C MET A 202 -14.76 -8.03 15.45
N THR A 203 -15.37 -7.74 14.31
CA THR A 203 -14.80 -8.02 12.99
C THR A 203 -14.29 -6.72 12.37
N LYS A 204 -13.20 -6.84 11.61
CA LYS A 204 -12.63 -5.76 10.83
C LYS A 204 -12.91 -6.01 9.36
N HIS A 205 -13.58 -5.07 8.72
CA HIS A 205 -13.94 -5.17 7.31
C HIS A 205 -12.88 -4.50 6.45
N CYS A 206 -12.87 -4.88 5.17
CA CYS A 206 -12.03 -4.23 4.17
C CYS A 206 -10.52 -4.35 4.48
N THR A 207 -10.13 -5.52 5.03
CA THR A 207 -8.77 -5.78 5.56
C THR A 207 -7.67 -5.59 4.50
N PHE A 208 -7.96 -5.88 3.23
CA PHE A 208 -7.01 -5.77 2.11
C PHE A 208 -7.12 -4.46 1.33
N SER A 209 -8.16 -3.68 1.59
CA SER A 209 -8.40 -2.34 1.06
C SER A 209 -8.03 -1.28 2.10
N ALA A 210 -6.88 -1.47 2.78
CA ALA A 210 -6.34 -0.50 3.72
C ALA A 210 -6.50 0.93 3.16
N PRO A 211 -7.04 1.89 3.95
CA PRO A 211 -7.41 3.21 3.46
C PRO A 211 -6.26 3.80 2.65
N ARG A 212 -6.45 3.89 1.33
CA ARG A 212 -5.51 4.69 0.53
C ARG A 212 -5.77 6.13 0.94
N PRO A 213 -4.75 7.00 1.04
CA PRO A 213 -4.98 8.42 1.29
C PRO A 213 -5.95 9.06 0.27
N SER A 214 -6.03 8.48 -0.94
CA SER A 214 -6.94 8.89 -2.00
C SER A 214 -8.34 8.28 -1.92
N ASP A 215 -8.59 7.35 -1.00
CA ASP A 215 -9.86 6.64 -0.83
C ASP A 215 -10.09 6.31 0.66
N PRO A 216 -10.32 7.34 1.50
CA PRO A 216 -10.64 7.13 2.91
C PRO A 216 -12.03 6.50 3.05
N PRO A 217 -12.22 5.54 3.97
CA PRO A 217 -13.54 4.97 4.22
C PRO A 217 -14.47 6.04 4.79
N LEU A 218 -15.68 6.10 4.25
CA LEU A 218 -16.80 6.81 4.84
C LEU A 218 -17.49 5.87 5.82
N GLY A 219 -17.37 6.13 7.13
CA GLY A 219 -17.97 5.31 8.18
C GLY A 219 -17.01 4.27 8.78
N PRO A 220 -17.43 3.58 9.86
CA PRO A 220 -16.58 2.68 10.60
C PRO A 220 -16.49 1.30 9.92
N MET A 221 -15.26 0.79 9.70
CA MET A 221 -15.01 -0.53 9.10
C MET A 221 -15.03 -1.65 10.16
N ILE A 222 -15.94 -1.56 11.12
CA ILE A 222 -16.06 -2.51 12.23
C ILE A 222 -17.41 -3.19 12.17
N GLY A 223 -17.44 -4.44 12.58
CA GLY A 223 -18.65 -5.26 12.66
C GLY A 223 -18.63 -6.18 13.85
N THR A 224 -19.60 -7.07 13.86
CA THR A 224 -19.68 -8.18 14.79
C THR A 224 -20.38 -9.36 14.15
N THR A 225 -20.18 -10.53 14.73
CA THR A 225 -20.84 -11.75 14.27
C THR A 225 -22.24 -11.88 14.85
N LEU A 226 -23.15 -12.42 14.05
CA LEU A 226 -24.57 -12.56 14.37
C LEU A 226 -24.91 -13.95 14.92
N PRO A 227 -25.93 -14.05 15.78
CA PRO A 227 -26.53 -15.33 16.19
C PRO A 227 -26.96 -16.19 14.98
N PRO A 228 -27.03 -17.53 15.14
CA PRO A 228 -27.13 -18.25 16.41
C PRO A 228 -25.80 -18.68 17.05
N GLY A 229 -24.69 -18.67 16.33
CA GLY A 229 -23.44 -19.27 16.83
C GLY A 229 -23.61 -20.74 17.22
N SER A 230 -22.74 -21.23 18.10
CA SER A 230 -22.89 -22.54 18.72
C SER A 230 -24.01 -22.56 19.79
N PRO A 231 -25.05 -23.40 19.66
CA PRO A 231 -26.10 -23.52 20.69
C PRO A 231 -25.63 -24.12 22.02
N ASN A 232 -24.50 -24.81 22.06
CA ASN A 232 -24.07 -25.65 23.20
C ASN A 232 -22.62 -25.41 23.65
N VAL A 233 -21.83 -24.62 22.92
CA VAL A 233 -20.46 -24.26 23.31
C VAL A 233 -20.42 -22.78 23.60
N GLN A 234 -20.13 -22.46 24.86
CA GLN A 234 -20.07 -21.10 25.39
C GLN A 234 -18.63 -20.78 25.78
N ILE A 235 -18.13 -19.61 25.40
CA ILE A 235 -16.73 -19.20 25.60
C ILE A 235 -16.71 -17.86 26.36
N GLY A 236 -15.98 -17.83 27.48
CA GLY A 236 -15.80 -16.63 28.31
C GLY A 236 -14.51 -15.86 28.02
N GLY A 237 -14.18 -14.91 28.90
CA GLY A 237 -12.95 -14.10 28.86
C GLY A 237 -13.11 -12.78 28.08
N VAL A 238 -12.34 -11.76 28.45
CA VAL A 238 -12.44 -10.44 27.81
C VAL A 238 -12.02 -10.54 26.32
N PRO A 239 -12.72 -9.86 25.38
CA PRO A 239 -12.29 -9.78 23.99
C PRO A 239 -10.90 -9.15 23.87
N MET A 240 -9.99 -9.80 23.14
CA MET A 240 -8.65 -9.28 22.87
C MET A 240 -8.20 -9.58 21.44
N PRO A 241 -7.41 -8.68 20.82
CA PRO A 241 -6.78 -8.97 19.54
C PRO A 241 -5.63 -9.97 19.71
N SER A 242 -5.19 -10.57 18.59
CA SER A 242 -3.92 -11.30 18.58
C SER A 242 -2.75 -10.29 18.63
N LEU A 243 -2.02 -10.28 19.74
CA LEU A 243 -0.83 -9.45 19.89
C LEU A 243 0.28 -9.88 18.92
N PHE A 244 0.40 -11.19 18.70
CA PHE A 244 1.32 -11.75 17.71
C PHE A 244 0.98 -11.27 16.30
N SER A 245 -0.29 -11.34 15.89
CA SER A 245 -0.72 -10.90 14.56
C SER A 245 -0.48 -9.41 14.35
N LEU A 246 -0.69 -8.59 15.38
CA LEU A 246 -0.36 -7.16 15.34
C LEU A 246 1.15 -6.92 15.19
N ALA A 247 1.99 -7.65 15.95
CA ALA A 247 3.44 -7.54 15.88
C ALA A 247 3.99 -7.97 14.51
N VAL A 248 3.54 -9.12 13.99
CA VAL A 248 3.90 -9.63 12.66
C VAL A 248 3.44 -8.67 11.56
N ALA A 249 2.21 -8.15 11.65
CA ALA A 249 1.72 -7.17 10.67
C ALA A 249 2.58 -5.91 10.62
N GLN A 250 3.04 -5.40 11.76
CA GLN A 250 3.95 -4.24 11.81
C GLN A 250 5.33 -4.58 11.26
N ALA A 251 5.89 -5.75 11.61
CA ALA A 251 7.17 -6.20 11.11
C ALA A 251 7.15 -6.37 9.58
N LEU A 252 6.15 -7.06 9.04
CA LEU A 252 5.95 -7.21 7.60
C LEU A 252 5.74 -5.87 6.91
N LYS A 253 4.95 -4.96 7.50
CA LYS A 253 4.77 -3.59 6.97
C LYS A 253 6.09 -2.84 6.87
N ALA A 254 6.98 -2.96 7.85
CA ALA A 254 8.30 -2.35 7.82
C ALA A 254 9.16 -2.97 6.69
N VAL A 255 9.18 -4.29 6.58
CA VAL A 255 9.90 -5.02 5.52
C VAL A 255 9.40 -4.62 4.13
N PHE A 256 8.09 -4.67 3.89
CA PHE A 256 7.51 -4.27 2.59
C PHE A 256 7.72 -2.79 2.28
N LYS A 257 7.67 -1.90 3.29
CA LYS A 257 7.99 -0.48 3.10
C LYS A 257 9.46 -0.29 2.69
N GLY A 258 10.37 -1.05 3.29
CA GLY A 258 11.79 -1.09 2.95
C GLY A 258 12.04 -1.59 1.53
N ALA A 259 11.54 -2.78 1.21
CA ALA A 259 11.65 -3.39 -0.12
C ALA A 259 11.04 -2.48 -1.21
N GLY A 260 9.85 -1.92 -0.95
CA GLY A 260 9.21 -0.97 -1.86
C GLY A 260 10.02 0.31 -2.06
N ALA A 261 10.72 0.81 -1.03
CA ALA A 261 11.60 1.97 -1.18
C ALA A 261 12.82 1.67 -2.06
N VAL A 262 13.42 0.49 -1.91
CA VAL A 262 14.53 0.01 -2.75
C VAL A 262 14.08 -0.12 -4.20
N LEU A 263 12.96 -0.81 -4.45
CA LEU A 263 12.41 -0.98 -5.79
C LEU A 263 12.05 0.35 -6.45
N ARG A 264 11.46 1.30 -5.70
CA ARG A 264 11.19 2.67 -6.18
C ARG A 264 12.46 3.41 -6.59
N ARG A 265 13.55 3.26 -5.84
CA ARG A 265 14.84 3.90 -6.19
C ARG A 265 15.45 3.27 -7.44
N ALA A 266 15.41 1.95 -7.57
CA ALA A 266 15.93 1.24 -8.74
C ALA A 266 15.15 1.62 -10.01
N THR A 267 13.82 1.61 -9.93
CA THR A 267 12.95 2.02 -11.06
C THR A 267 13.09 3.51 -11.40
N ALA A 268 13.30 4.38 -10.41
CA ALA A 268 13.58 5.80 -10.64
C ALA A 268 14.89 6.02 -11.42
N ARG A 269 15.97 5.32 -11.05
CA ARG A 269 17.25 5.36 -11.78
C ARG A 269 17.09 4.92 -13.23
N SER A 270 16.54 3.72 -13.42
CA SER A 270 16.27 3.17 -14.77
C SER A 270 15.43 4.12 -15.62
N TYR A 271 14.46 4.82 -15.01
CA TYR A 271 13.64 5.79 -15.71
C TYR A 271 14.42 7.03 -16.15
N VAL A 272 15.21 7.64 -15.26
CA VAL A 272 16.05 8.80 -15.59
C VAL A 272 17.07 8.44 -16.67
N ASP A 273 17.74 7.29 -16.54
CA ASP A 273 18.71 6.80 -17.53
C ASP A 273 18.06 6.64 -18.92
N ARG A 274 16.81 6.18 -18.97
CA ARG A 274 16.05 6.08 -20.23
C ARG A 274 15.80 7.45 -20.84
N LEU A 275 15.44 8.46 -20.05
CA LEU A 275 15.20 9.82 -20.54
C LEU A 275 16.48 10.46 -21.08
N LEU A 276 17.60 10.24 -20.40
CA LEU A 276 18.93 10.68 -20.86
C LEU A 276 19.31 10.01 -22.18
N ARG A 277 19.17 8.68 -22.28
CA ARG A 277 19.44 7.94 -23.52
C ARG A 277 18.58 8.36 -24.70
N ARG A 278 17.33 8.78 -24.44
CA ARG A 278 16.39 9.26 -25.47
C ARG A 278 16.59 10.73 -25.84
N GLY A 279 17.48 11.45 -25.16
CA GLY A 279 17.67 12.90 -25.35
C GLY A 279 16.50 13.75 -24.84
N ALA A 280 15.54 13.17 -24.11
CA ALA A 280 14.46 13.92 -23.47
C ALA A 280 15.01 14.81 -22.34
N LEU A 281 16.05 14.33 -21.65
CA LEU A 281 16.87 15.12 -20.75
C LEU A 281 18.30 15.15 -21.28
N VAL A 282 18.95 16.31 -21.26
CA VAL A 282 20.33 16.48 -21.69
C VAL A 282 21.10 17.15 -20.56
N LEU A 283 22.08 16.46 -19.96
CA LEU A 283 22.99 17.07 -19.00
C LEU A 283 24.16 17.68 -19.76
N ASP A 284 24.19 19.00 -19.85
CA ASP A 284 25.29 19.73 -20.43
C ASP A 284 26.20 20.24 -19.32
N SER A 285 27.28 19.49 -19.09
CA SER A 285 28.27 19.77 -18.06
C SER A 285 29.37 20.71 -18.52
N ALA A 286 29.23 21.39 -19.67
CA ALA A 286 30.20 22.37 -20.10
C ALA A 286 30.31 23.49 -19.05
N GLY A 287 31.52 23.69 -18.51
CA GLY A 287 31.78 24.67 -17.44
C GLY A 287 31.24 24.29 -16.06
N ALA A 288 30.74 23.06 -15.87
CA ALA A 288 30.17 22.64 -14.59
C ALA A 288 31.27 22.41 -13.53
N PRO A 289 31.02 22.78 -12.26
CA PRO A 289 31.98 22.51 -11.19
C PRO A 289 32.11 20.99 -10.93
N PRO A 290 33.23 20.53 -10.34
CA PRO A 290 33.42 19.13 -9.99
C PRO A 290 32.25 18.57 -9.17
N GLY A 291 31.74 17.40 -9.56
CA GLY A 291 30.63 16.73 -8.87
C GLY A 291 29.23 17.22 -9.24
N TRP A 292 29.08 18.28 -10.06
CA TRP A 292 27.78 18.80 -10.49
C TRP A 292 26.89 17.74 -11.14
N THR A 293 27.42 16.99 -12.10
CA THR A 293 26.67 15.95 -12.83
C THR A 293 26.14 14.88 -11.89
N ASN A 294 26.95 14.43 -10.93
CA ASN A 294 26.54 13.41 -9.96
C ASN A 294 25.45 13.93 -9.01
N ALA A 295 25.56 15.20 -8.58
CA ALA A 295 24.56 15.83 -7.74
C ALA A 295 23.24 16.04 -8.49
N MET A 296 23.29 16.48 -9.75
CA MET A 296 22.14 16.60 -10.63
C MET A 296 21.44 15.24 -10.85
N LEU A 297 22.20 14.18 -11.16
CA LEU A 297 21.64 12.83 -11.27
C LEU A 297 20.98 12.37 -9.96
N ALA A 298 21.59 12.67 -8.82
CA ALA A 298 21.00 12.35 -7.52
C ALA A 298 19.66 13.07 -7.29
N ASP A 299 19.55 14.33 -7.68
CA ASP A 299 18.29 15.08 -7.63
C ASP A 299 17.25 14.52 -8.59
N LEU A 300 17.62 14.20 -9.83
CA LEU A 300 16.70 13.58 -10.80
C LEU A 300 16.19 12.21 -10.33
N HIS A 301 17.05 11.39 -9.73
CA HIS A 301 16.64 10.12 -9.13
C HIS A 301 15.66 10.31 -7.95
N ARG A 302 15.92 11.31 -7.11
CA ARG A 302 15.03 11.72 -6.02
C ARG A 302 13.67 12.17 -6.55
N ILE A 303 13.65 12.98 -7.60
CA ILE A 303 12.44 13.43 -8.30
C ILE A 303 11.67 12.23 -8.86
N ALA A 304 12.33 11.36 -9.64
CA ALA A 304 11.73 10.20 -10.27
C ALA A 304 11.24 9.12 -9.28
N ALA A 305 11.71 9.13 -8.03
CA ALA A 305 11.21 8.24 -6.98
C ALA A 305 9.79 8.60 -6.51
N THR A 306 9.34 9.84 -6.76
CA THR A 306 8.02 10.36 -6.38
C THR A 306 7.01 10.25 -7.52
N ARG A 307 5.71 10.18 -7.20
CA ARG A 307 4.65 10.15 -8.21
C ARG A 307 4.56 11.50 -8.92
N THR A 308 4.63 12.59 -8.17
CA THR A 308 4.57 13.95 -8.71
C THR A 308 5.75 14.23 -9.66
N GLY A 309 6.98 13.90 -9.25
CA GLY A 309 8.15 14.03 -10.11
C GLY A 309 8.08 13.18 -11.38
N ARG A 310 7.61 11.93 -11.30
CA ARG A 310 7.36 11.11 -12.51
C ARG A 310 6.31 11.71 -13.43
N GLN A 311 5.30 12.40 -12.92
CA GLN A 311 4.33 13.09 -13.78
C GLN A 311 4.99 14.20 -14.58
N VAL A 312 5.82 15.04 -13.95
CA VAL A 312 6.59 16.10 -14.64
C VAL A 312 7.52 15.50 -15.69
N LEU A 313 8.31 14.49 -15.33
CA LEU A 313 9.22 13.83 -16.27
C LEU A 313 8.49 13.15 -17.44
N ARG A 314 7.31 12.56 -17.21
CA ARG A 314 6.49 11.96 -18.29
C ARG A 314 5.85 12.97 -19.20
N ARG A 315 5.66 14.21 -18.75
CA ARG A 315 5.18 15.31 -19.60
C ARG A 315 6.26 15.68 -20.61
N ILE A 316 7.49 15.84 -20.13
CA ILE A 316 8.68 16.05 -20.97
C ILE A 316 8.87 14.87 -21.94
N GLU A 317 8.81 13.62 -21.47
CA GLU A 317 8.96 12.45 -22.36
C GLU A 317 7.88 12.42 -23.46
N ARG A 318 6.63 12.76 -23.13
CA ARG A 318 5.50 12.69 -24.07
C ARG A 318 5.43 13.87 -25.04
N SER A 319 6.00 15.01 -24.70
CA SER A 319 6.03 16.16 -25.62
C SER A 319 6.96 15.92 -26.82
N GLY A 320 7.87 14.95 -26.72
CA GLY A 320 8.87 14.67 -27.77
C GLY A 320 9.93 15.75 -27.89
N ARG A 321 9.99 16.69 -26.93
CA ARG A 321 10.99 17.76 -26.84
C ARG A 321 12.07 17.42 -25.83
N SER A 322 13.15 18.19 -25.85
CA SER A 322 14.28 18.04 -24.95
C SER A 322 14.30 19.12 -23.87
N VAL A 323 14.81 18.76 -22.69
CA VAL A 323 15.17 19.71 -21.64
C VAL A 323 16.68 19.64 -21.42
N ARG A 324 17.39 20.71 -21.77
CA ARG A 324 18.83 20.85 -21.54
C ARG A 324 19.10 21.43 -20.16
N MET A 325 19.82 20.69 -19.34
CA MET A 325 20.22 21.09 -18.00
C MET A 325 21.66 21.59 -18.00
N ILE A 326 21.89 22.81 -17.51
CA ILE A 326 23.21 23.47 -17.47
C ILE A 326 23.57 23.88 -16.03
N PRO A 327 24.86 24.05 -15.71
CA PRO A 327 25.28 24.62 -14.44
C PRO A 327 24.79 26.07 -14.30
N TYR A 328 24.30 26.43 -13.11
CA TYR A 328 23.96 27.80 -12.78
C TYR A 328 25.13 28.53 -12.09
N HIS A 329 25.48 29.70 -12.62
CA HIS A 329 26.64 30.48 -12.19
C HIS A 329 26.29 31.82 -11.51
N GLY A 330 25.05 31.99 -11.04
CA GLY A 330 24.62 33.22 -10.36
C GLY A 330 24.06 34.31 -11.26
N TYR A 331 23.96 34.07 -12.58
CA TYR A 331 23.48 35.06 -13.54
C TYR A 331 22.31 34.50 -14.38
N PHE A 332 21.28 35.30 -14.49
CA PHE A 332 20.12 35.07 -15.36
C PHE A 332 20.31 35.83 -16.69
N PRO A 333 20.12 35.18 -17.85
CA PRO A 333 20.23 35.86 -19.13
C PRO A 333 19.02 36.77 -19.38
N THR A 334 19.25 38.07 -19.60
CA THR A 334 18.20 39.01 -20.02
C THR A 334 18.52 39.63 -21.39
N PRO A 335 17.54 40.21 -22.10
CA PRO A 335 17.80 40.98 -23.32
C PRO A 335 18.81 42.12 -23.15
N HIS A 336 19.03 42.60 -21.93
CA HIS A 336 19.95 43.69 -21.60
C HIS A 336 21.30 43.21 -21.03
N GLY A 337 21.58 41.90 -21.12
CA GLY A 337 22.77 41.27 -20.57
C GLY A 337 22.47 40.40 -19.35
N PRO A 338 23.46 39.62 -18.87
CA PRO A 338 23.30 38.79 -17.68
C PRO A 338 23.09 39.63 -16.43
N VAL A 339 22.00 39.39 -15.71
CA VAL A 339 21.69 40.04 -14.42
C VAL A 339 21.95 39.03 -13.32
N TRP A 340 22.65 39.44 -12.26
CA TRP A 340 22.84 38.58 -11.10
C TRP A 340 21.48 38.25 -10.48
N SER A 341 21.24 36.97 -10.22
CA SER A 341 20.00 36.51 -9.60
C SER A 341 20.32 35.67 -8.36
N PRO A 342 19.71 35.96 -7.21
CA PRO A 342 19.86 35.15 -6.01
C PRO A 342 19.22 33.76 -6.15
N HIS A 343 18.43 33.53 -7.20
CA HIS A 343 17.81 32.23 -7.46
C HIS A 343 18.87 31.24 -7.99
N ASN A 344 19.08 30.13 -7.28
CA ASN A 344 20.09 29.12 -7.64
C ASN A 344 19.70 28.22 -8.82
N ALA A 345 18.56 28.50 -9.45
CA ALA A 345 18.05 27.80 -10.61
C ALA A 345 17.11 28.69 -11.43
N TRP A 346 16.90 28.34 -12.69
CA TRP A 346 15.85 28.91 -13.55
C TRP A 346 15.53 27.95 -14.70
N ALA A 347 14.34 28.10 -15.28
CA ALA A 347 13.95 27.43 -16.51
C ALA A 347 13.40 28.43 -17.54
N ALA A 348 13.71 28.20 -18.81
CA ALA A 348 13.18 29.01 -19.90
C ALA A 348 12.92 28.19 -21.17
N PRO A 349 11.92 28.57 -21.98
CA PRO A 349 11.73 28.00 -23.30
C PRO A 349 12.84 28.49 -24.24
N THR A 350 13.24 27.67 -25.21
CA THR A 350 14.24 28.06 -26.21
C THR A 350 13.68 29.02 -27.27
N ASN A 351 12.36 29.09 -27.42
CA ASN A 351 11.67 30.03 -28.31
C ASN A 351 10.22 30.27 -27.85
N THR A 352 9.49 31.13 -28.56
CA THR A 352 8.12 31.52 -28.21
C THR A 352 7.08 30.39 -28.35
N GLY A 353 7.42 29.29 -29.03
CA GLY A 353 6.54 28.13 -29.17
C GLY A 353 6.19 27.45 -27.83
N GLY A 354 7.00 27.67 -26.79
CA GLY A 354 6.73 27.17 -25.45
C GLY A 354 5.68 27.95 -24.66
N LEU A 355 5.26 29.10 -25.16
CA LEU A 355 4.31 29.99 -24.49
C LEU A 355 2.86 29.64 -24.82
N MET A 356 1.99 29.75 -23.82
CA MET A 356 0.54 29.71 -24.00
C MET A 356 0.06 31.03 -24.60
N ASP A 357 -0.87 30.97 -25.56
CA ASP A 357 -1.61 32.15 -25.98
C ASP A 357 -2.60 32.53 -24.86
N MET A 358 -2.29 33.62 -24.17
CA MET A 358 -3.09 34.09 -23.03
C MET A 358 -4.46 34.64 -23.45
N ALA A 359 -4.63 35.08 -24.70
CA ALA A 359 -5.91 35.60 -25.19
C ALA A 359 -6.92 34.47 -25.46
N THR A 360 -6.43 33.34 -25.98
CA THR A 360 -7.29 32.19 -26.32
C THR A 360 -7.23 31.05 -25.30
N GLY A 361 -6.27 31.09 -24.37
CA GLY A 361 -5.96 30.00 -23.44
C GLY A 361 -5.41 28.75 -24.14
N ARG A 362 -5.07 28.82 -25.43
CA ARG A 362 -4.58 27.69 -26.21
C ARG A 362 -3.08 27.49 -26.01
N ALA A 363 -2.69 26.23 -25.87
CA ALA A 363 -1.27 25.89 -25.82
C ALA A 363 -0.60 26.20 -27.18
N GLY A 364 0.62 26.74 -27.14
CA GLY A 364 1.50 26.83 -28.29
C GLY A 364 1.98 25.45 -28.77
N PRO A 365 2.81 25.41 -29.83
CA PRO A 365 3.32 24.16 -30.40
C PRO A 365 4.32 23.40 -29.51
N GLY A 366 4.75 24.01 -28.40
CA GLY A 366 5.81 23.50 -27.52
C GLY A 366 7.20 23.66 -28.15
N CYS A 367 8.21 23.81 -27.30
CA CYS A 367 9.61 23.90 -27.73
C CYS A 367 10.54 23.17 -26.76
N ASP A 368 11.81 23.03 -27.15
CA ASP A 368 12.84 22.62 -26.20
C ASP A 368 12.96 23.65 -25.08
N ALA A 369 13.43 23.23 -23.91
CA ALA A 369 13.62 24.10 -22.76
C ALA A 369 15.04 23.96 -22.18
N VAL A 370 15.48 25.01 -21.49
CA VAL A 370 16.73 25.01 -20.73
C VAL A 370 16.41 25.14 -19.26
N VAL A 371 17.09 24.37 -18.43
CA VAL A 371 17.08 24.48 -16.97
C VAL A 371 18.51 24.74 -16.49
N ALA A 372 18.77 25.86 -15.85
CA ALA A 372 20.01 26.06 -15.13
C ALA A 372 19.80 25.73 -13.66
N HIS A 373 20.72 24.98 -13.04
CA HIS A 373 20.60 24.60 -11.63
C HIS A 373 21.97 24.45 -10.97
N ASN A 374 22.09 24.90 -9.72
CA ASN A 374 23.26 24.68 -8.89
C ASN A 374 22.92 23.78 -7.69
N PRO A 375 23.27 22.48 -7.74
CA PRO A 375 22.95 21.57 -6.65
C PRO A 375 23.85 21.74 -5.40
N ALA A 376 25.01 22.40 -5.53
CA ALA A 376 26.00 22.54 -4.45
C ALA A 376 25.80 23.81 -3.63
N HIS A 377 25.48 24.93 -4.28
CA HIS A 377 25.19 26.20 -3.62
C HIS A 377 23.68 26.35 -3.44
N TRP A 378 23.12 25.58 -2.51
CA TRP A 378 21.83 25.95 -1.95
C TRP A 378 22.12 26.88 -0.77
N ALA A 379 21.93 28.17 -0.99
CA ALA A 379 21.78 29.06 0.14
C ALA A 379 20.56 28.55 0.92
N ASN A 380 20.73 28.24 2.21
CA ASN A 380 19.81 28.79 3.19
C ASN A 380 19.66 30.25 2.75
N HIS A 381 18.67 30.66 1.97
CA HIS A 381 18.44 32.08 1.83
C HIS A 381 17.83 32.46 3.16
N PRO A 382 18.54 33.16 4.04
CA PRO A 382 17.90 33.72 5.18
C PRO A 382 17.46 35.10 4.67
N SER A 383 16.25 35.51 4.94
CA SER A 383 16.10 36.91 5.28
C SER A 383 16.95 37.19 6.56
N GLY A 384 18.30 37.17 6.48
CA GLY A 384 19.22 37.62 7.53
C GLY A 384 20.17 36.61 8.24
N GLY A 385 20.94 35.77 7.54
CA GLY A 385 22.09 35.05 8.11
C GLY A 385 21.88 34.14 9.34
N VAL A 386 20.66 33.83 9.80
CA VAL A 386 20.46 33.20 11.13
C VAL A 386 20.99 31.76 11.14
N PRO A 387 22.06 31.46 11.91
CA PRO A 387 22.52 30.09 12.11
C PRO A 387 21.42 29.28 12.82
N GLY A 388 21.04 28.13 12.25
CA GLY A 388 20.07 27.21 12.88
C GLY A 388 18.64 27.21 12.30
N ALA A 389 18.34 28.00 11.27
CA ALA A 389 17.06 27.87 10.57
C ALA A 389 16.94 26.50 9.87
N PRO A 390 15.85 25.74 10.06
CA PRO A 390 15.68 24.45 9.41
C PRO A 390 15.66 24.61 7.88
N GLN A 391 16.37 23.73 7.16
CA GLN A 391 16.37 23.68 5.70
C GLN A 391 14.94 23.49 5.18
N ARG A 392 14.31 24.55 4.67
CA ARG A 392 12.91 24.48 4.24
C ARG A 392 12.76 23.94 2.82
N THR A 393 13.73 24.17 1.94
CA THR A 393 13.67 23.76 0.54
C THR A 393 14.95 23.03 0.15
N THR A 394 14.82 21.84 -0.43
CA THR A 394 15.94 21.01 -0.86
C THR A 394 16.28 21.27 -2.33
N SER A 395 17.52 20.97 -2.74
CA SER A 395 17.99 21.17 -4.11
C SER A 395 17.08 20.51 -5.17
N ASP A 396 16.67 19.26 -4.92
CA ASP A 396 15.74 18.52 -5.77
C ASP A 396 14.32 19.11 -5.80
N GLY A 397 13.89 19.83 -4.76
CA GLY A 397 12.61 20.54 -4.74
C GLY A 397 12.61 21.73 -5.69
N ILE A 398 13.69 22.51 -5.69
CA ILE A 398 13.90 23.62 -6.63
C ILE A 398 14.06 23.07 -8.05
N LEU A 399 14.88 22.04 -8.23
CA LEU A 399 15.02 21.42 -9.55
C LEU A 399 13.67 20.94 -10.08
N LEU A 400 12.81 20.33 -9.25
CA LEU A 400 11.47 19.95 -9.69
C LEU A 400 10.63 21.15 -10.13
N HIS A 401 10.70 22.25 -9.38
CA HIS A 401 10.00 23.49 -9.70
C HIS A 401 10.38 23.96 -11.11
N GLU A 402 11.68 24.14 -11.37
CA GLU A 402 12.19 24.50 -12.70
C GLU A 402 11.85 23.48 -13.78
N MET A 403 11.87 22.19 -13.43
CA MET A 403 11.47 21.12 -14.35
C MET A 403 9.99 21.16 -14.71
N ASN A 404 9.13 21.71 -13.85
CA ASN A 404 7.72 21.88 -14.19
C ASN A 404 7.51 23.05 -15.15
N HIS A 405 8.25 24.15 -15.00
CA HIS A 405 8.32 25.20 -16.02
C HIS A 405 8.80 24.66 -17.35
N ALA A 406 9.89 23.88 -17.35
CA ALA A 406 10.39 23.23 -18.56
C ALA A 406 9.34 22.30 -19.17
N ALA A 407 8.62 21.50 -18.35
CA ALA A 407 7.52 20.67 -18.85
C ALA A 407 6.40 21.50 -19.47
N ASN A 408 6.02 22.62 -18.87
CA ASN A 408 5.03 23.55 -19.43
C ASN A 408 5.51 24.13 -20.77
N ALA A 409 6.77 24.57 -20.86
CA ALA A 409 7.38 25.04 -22.11
C ALA A 409 7.38 23.95 -23.20
N THR A 410 7.72 22.71 -22.86
CA THR A 410 7.70 21.62 -23.85
C THR A 410 6.31 21.28 -24.38
N GLU A 411 5.26 21.63 -23.64
CA GLU A 411 3.86 21.45 -24.04
C GLU A 411 3.22 22.72 -24.62
N GLY A 412 3.95 23.83 -24.74
CA GLY A 412 3.39 25.11 -25.19
C GLY A 412 2.44 25.75 -24.17
N ARG A 413 2.55 25.37 -22.90
CA ARG A 413 1.63 25.77 -21.82
C ARG A 413 2.23 26.77 -20.85
N MET A 414 3.44 27.26 -21.10
CA MET A 414 4.11 28.18 -20.17
C MET A 414 3.39 29.54 -20.16
N ARG A 415 2.99 29.98 -18.97
CA ARG A 415 2.24 31.24 -18.77
C ARG A 415 3.10 32.40 -18.28
N GLY A 416 4.41 32.34 -18.48
CA GLY A 416 5.38 33.28 -17.90
C GLY A 416 5.16 34.76 -18.26
N GLN A 417 4.45 35.06 -19.35
CA GLN A 417 4.10 36.42 -19.77
C GLN A 417 2.74 36.90 -19.25
N GLY A 418 1.94 36.01 -18.65
CA GLY A 418 0.64 36.34 -18.09
C GLY A 418 0.76 36.98 -16.71
N VAL A 419 1.12 38.26 -16.64
CA VAL A 419 0.81 39.10 -15.48
C VAL A 419 -0.61 39.61 -15.63
N THR A 420 -1.43 39.44 -14.59
CA THR A 420 -2.84 39.84 -14.63
C THR A 420 -3.03 40.99 -13.66
N ASN A 421 -3.70 42.04 -14.13
CA ASN A 421 -4.26 43.09 -13.28
C ASN A 421 -5.70 42.75 -12.85
N ALA A 422 -6.12 41.48 -12.95
CA ALA A 422 -7.45 41.07 -12.53
C ALA A 422 -7.63 41.35 -11.03
N HIS A 423 -8.77 41.94 -10.68
CA HIS A 423 -9.09 42.44 -9.34
C HIS A 423 -9.01 41.35 -8.24
N ASP A 424 -9.08 40.07 -8.62
CA ASP A 424 -9.06 38.92 -7.70
C ASP A 424 -7.74 38.10 -7.77
N TRP A 425 -6.69 38.62 -8.44
CA TRP A 425 -5.39 37.97 -8.48
C TRP A 425 -4.69 38.08 -7.12
N ASP A 426 -4.25 36.94 -6.59
CA ASP A 426 -3.47 36.89 -5.36
C ASP A 426 -2.07 37.46 -5.62
N GLN A 427 -1.86 38.71 -5.20
CA GLN A 427 -0.62 39.46 -5.38
C GLN A 427 0.61 38.81 -4.75
N ARG A 428 0.44 37.73 -3.96
CA ARG A 428 1.55 36.91 -3.44
C ARG A 428 2.26 36.08 -4.51
N TRP A 429 1.77 36.07 -5.76
CA TRP A 429 2.34 35.33 -6.87
C TRP A 429 2.80 36.26 -8.00
N ASN A 430 4.01 36.00 -8.50
CA ASN A 430 4.58 36.79 -9.60
C ASN A 430 3.77 36.66 -10.90
N ASN A 431 3.25 35.46 -11.20
CA ASN A 431 2.37 35.18 -12.33
C ASN A 431 1.65 33.83 -12.14
N PHE A 432 0.75 33.47 -13.07
CA PHE A 432 0.04 32.18 -13.07
C PHE A 432 0.95 30.96 -13.17
N GLU A 433 2.04 31.08 -13.94
CA GLU A 433 2.99 30.00 -14.19
C GLU A 433 3.66 29.54 -12.88
N GLU A 434 3.98 30.50 -12.02
CA GLU A 434 4.58 30.28 -10.71
C GLU A 434 3.59 29.68 -9.70
N TYR A 435 2.34 30.15 -9.69
CA TYR A 435 1.28 29.58 -8.87
C TYR A 435 1.08 28.08 -9.17
N ASP A 436 0.87 27.76 -10.45
CA ASP A 436 0.65 26.39 -10.91
C ASP A 436 1.88 25.50 -10.63
N THR A 437 3.07 26.06 -10.76
CA THR A 437 4.32 25.36 -10.51
C THR A 437 4.56 25.09 -9.04
N VAL A 438 4.29 26.04 -8.14
CA VAL A 438 4.39 25.79 -6.69
C VAL A 438 3.29 24.85 -6.19
N ALA A 439 2.09 24.87 -6.78
CA ALA A 439 1.08 23.85 -6.48
C ALA A 439 1.59 22.44 -6.79
N LYS A 440 2.31 22.28 -7.93
CA LYS A 440 2.95 21.02 -8.30
C LYS A 440 4.11 20.67 -7.36
N GLU A 441 4.96 21.64 -7.05
CA GLU A 441 6.06 21.49 -6.09
C GLU A 441 5.54 21.04 -4.72
N ASN A 442 4.42 21.58 -4.24
CA ASN A 442 3.81 21.21 -2.98
C ASN A 442 3.37 19.73 -2.94
N GLY A 443 2.82 19.22 -4.06
CA GLY A 443 2.51 17.79 -4.18
C GLY A 443 3.76 16.91 -4.03
N TYR A 444 4.90 17.37 -4.54
CA TYR A 444 6.18 16.69 -4.36
C TYR A 444 6.73 16.81 -2.94
N ARG A 445 6.67 18.01 -2.35
CA ARG A 445 7.10 18.28 -0.98
C ARG A 445 6.36 17.39 0.01
N GLN A 446 5.04 17.24 -0.15
CA GLN A 446 4.25 16.30 0.65
C GLN A 446 4.73 14.84 0.50
N GLU A 447 4.97 14.38 -0.74
CA GLU A 447 5.50 13.03 -0.99
C GLU A 447 6.91 12.81 -0.39
N ARG A 448 7.64 13.90 -0.12
CA ARG A 448 8.98 13.91 0.49
C ARG A 448 9.00 14.20 1.98
N GLY A 449 7.86 14.52 2.59
CA GLY A 449 7.80 14.98 3.98
C GLY A 449 8.44 16.35 4.20
N LEU A 450 8.49 17.20 3.16
CA LEU A 450 8.98 18.56 3.23
C LEU A 450 7.81 19.53 3.51
N PRO A 451 8.05 20.65 4.23
CA PRO A 451 7.02 21.68 4.45
C PRO A 451 6.54 22.27 3.13
N THR A 452 5.24 22.51 2.94
CA THR A 452 4.69 23.14 1.73
C THR A 452 4.92 24.66 1.69
N ARG A 453 5.03 25.26 0.50
CA ARG A 453 5.07 26.72 0.26
C ARG A 453 3.66 27.29 0.20
N ARG A 454 3.49 28.52 0.69
CA ARG A 454 2.21 29.26 0.69
C ARG A 454 2.18 30.46 -0.27
N ASP A 455 3.34 30.92 -0.74
CA ASP A 455 3.49 32.05 -1.65
C ASP A 455 4.80 31.94 -2.48
N TYR A 456 4.94 32.80 -3.49
CA TYR A 456 6.08 32.81 -4.42
C TYR A 456 7.39 33.27 -3.76
N THR A 457 7.32 34.30 -2.93
CA THR A 457 8.48 34.84 -2.17
C THR A 457 8.92 33.92 -1.03
N SER A 458 8.11 32.96 -0.62
CA SER A 458 8.37 32.04 0.46
C SER A 458 9.18 30.85 -0.01
N PRO A 459 10.28 30.56 0.69
CA PRO A 459 10.10 29.67 1.82
C PRO A 459 10.18 30.43 3.16
N PHE A 460 9.32 31.42 3.43
CA PHE A 460 9.56 32.36 4.53
C PHE A 460 8.25 32.82 5.21
N PRO A 461 8.03 32.57 6.51
CA PRO A 461 7.42 33.60 7.34
C PRO A 461 8.23 34.90 7.28
#